data_AF-A0A661LBG3-F1
#
_entry.id   AF-A0A661LBG3-F1
#
_cell.length_a   1.000
_cell.length_b   1.000
_cell.length_c   1.000
_cell.angle_alpha   90.00
_cell.angle_beta   90.00
_cell.angle_gamma   90.00
#
_symmetry.space_group_name_H-M   'P 1'
#
loop_
_entity.id
_entity.type
_entity.pdbx_description
1 polymer ?
#
loop_
_entity_poly.entity_id
_entity_poly.type
_entity_poly.pdbx_seq_one_letter_code
_entity_poly.pdbx_strand_id
1 'polypeptide(L)'
;MEIESTPGRIMHHSLVPFVIILLALYPLHLFVSADGSGEGMTTREAGANYLDMEDVSSMFPSTVIRNGSYWDITATLTLSAAQPLYLGPGDVLRFSEGSYLNLSAPVLVNGTEGGYVELLPLVEGSFWGGLNLFESDPSSVSRISHLKVSGAVIGVSTSTSDISMDHSNITGCERSGIEIRGPLDEGTSVDITDTDISGCGYYGIHLQKVGSANVERTLISQCGTGMRGFASTIFIEGTSIRNSTSLGLSLVNSRATATDTELGPMTGALSIAQDQVLLVNSSLTLNSSHIRGGKVGISCMSGSFLNMDRSEITSAFTDLVQSSSSTIHASGMLLSGGGESAFHLVDSELHSSGSDLIGNGAGSGDVVFSSIYMESSRAFLEGGTVAGSGDAHFHLVDSRITISNATLGEQGNDALILDRGSAADYVNVETPSDVTFLDMISVVRHSITCEIRAVDYATGTPLQNVQIEVRNREGETVAMKQTGSSGGTGPVLLEMYTNTSVMTMSNLPLSVTAVRDPYEVSVGTIEKDLR
;
A
#
# COMPACT_ATOMS: atom_id res chain seq x y z
N MET A 1 -41.80 64.64 12.93
CA MET A 1 -43.24 64.49 13.14
C MET A 1 -43.66 63.14 12.60
N GLU A 2 -43.61 62.02 13.32
CA GLU A 2 -43.22 61.66 14.70
C GLU A 2 -42.59 60.22 14.62
N ILE A 3 -41.72 59.66 15.49
CA ILE A 3 -41.23 59.96 16.86
C ILE A 3 -42.32 59.86 17.93
N GLU A 4 -42.53 58.76 18.65
CA GLU A 4 -41.65 57.63 19.00
C GLU A 4 -42.55 56.40 19.32
N SER A 5 -42.04 55.18 19.54
CA SER A 5 -41.46 54.81 20.84
C SER A 5 -41.01 53.35 20.87
N THR A 6 -40.03 53.04 21.72
CA THR A 6 -39.59 51.67 22.05
C THR A 6 -39.73 51.47 23.56
N PRO A 7 -40.11 50.27 24.03
CA PRO A 7 -39.13 49.43 24.73
C PRO A 7 -39.26 47.93 24.38
N GLY A 8 -38.27 47.06 24.63
CA GLY A 8 -36.97 47.27 25.27
C GLY A 8 -35.97 46.15 24.92
N ARG A 9 -34.73 46.25 25.42
CA ARG A 9 -33.58 45.40 25.07
C ARG A 9 -33.25 44.33 26.12
N ILE A 10 -32.25 43.49 25.79
CA ILE A 10 -31.55 42.46 26.58
C ILE A 10 -32.25 41.08 26.56
N MET A 11 -31.60 39.96 26.21
CA MET A 11 -30.37 39.61 25.44
C MET A 11 -30.60 38.15 24.88
N HIS A 12 -29.73 37.40 24.17
CA HIS A 12 -28.26 37.32 23.98
C HIS A 12 -27.94 36.75 22.55
N HIS A 13 -26.69 36.31 22.34
CA HIS A 13 -26.16 35.25 21.45
C HIS A 13 -27.16 34.33 20.70
N SER A 14 -26.93 33.87 19.46
CA SER A 14 -25.80 34.03 18.50
C SER A 14 -26.25 33.79 17.03
N LEU A 15 -25.42 34.13 16.04
CA LEU A 15 -25.70 33.86 14.60
C LEU A 15 -25.41 32.41 14.19
N VAL A 16 -26.30 31.81 13.38
CA VAL A 16 -25.98 31.01 12.17
C VAL A 16 -27.13 31.14 11.17
N PRO A 17 -26.88 31.42 9.88
CA PRO A 17 -27.64 30.73 8.82
C PRO A 17 -26.82 30.38 7.56
N PHE A 18 -27.38 29.50 6.72
CA PHE A 18 -26.94 29.11 5.37
C PHE A 18 -25.58 28.42 5.21
N VAL A 19 -25.62 27.07 5.19
CA VAL A 19 -24.76 26.24 4.35
C VAL A 19 -25.67 25.47 3.39
N ILE A 20 -25.34 25.45 2.10
CA ILE A 20 -26.00 24.59 1.11
C ILE A 20 -25.32 23.22 1.18
N ILE A 21 -26.03 22.19 1.63
CA ILE A 21 -25.51 20.82 1.66
C ILE A 21 -25.68 20.21 0.27
N LEU A 22 -24.57 20.03 -0.46
CA LEU A 22 -24.52 19.02 -1.52
C LEU A 22 -24.56 17.65 -0.85
N LEU A 23 -25.66 16.91 -1.03
CA LEU A 23 -25.69 15.46 -0.78
C LEU A 23 -25.00 14.74 -1.94
N ALA A 24 -23.66 14.82 -1.95
CA ALA A 24 -22.80 13.99 -2.79
C ALA A 24 -22.53 12.65 -2.07
N LEU A 25 -22.53 11.57 -2.85
CA LEU A 25 -22.41 10.19 -2.38
C LEU A 25 -21.13 9.94 -1.58
N TYR A 26 -21.28 9.65 -0.29
CA TYR A 26 -20.29 8.95 0.53
C TYR A 26 -21.01 7.80 1.26
N PRO A 27 -20.57 6.53 1.11
CA PRO A 27 -20.98 5.49 2.04
C PRO A 27 -20.34 5.79 3.40
N LEU A 28 -21.16 5.98 4.44
CA LEU A 28 -20.65 5.90 5.81
C LEU A 28 -20.30 4.43 6.07
N HIS A 29 -19.01 4.11 6.09
CA HIS A 29 -18.52 2.85 6.64
C HIS A 29 -18.77 2.84 8.14
N LEU A 30 -19.96 2.42 8.53
CA LEU A 30 -20.33 2.21 9.92
C LEU A 30 -19.76 0.87 10.35
N PHE A 31 -18.48 0.88 10.73
CA PHE A 31 -17.79 -0.26 11.34
C PHE A 31 -18.55 -0.70 12.60
N VAL A 32 -19.36 -1.73 12.45
CA VAL A 32 -19.72 -2.61 13.56
C VAL A 32 -18.54 -3.58 13.68
N SER A 33 -17.73 -3.45 14.73
CA SER A 33 -16.80 -4.53 15.05
C SER A 33 -17.64 -5.75 15.41
N ALA A 34 -17.48 -6.81 14.64
CA ALA A 34 -17.91 -8.12 15.08
C ALA A 34 -16.88 -8.58 16.14
N ASP A 35 -17.11 -8.20 17.39
CA ASP A 35 -16.44 -8.75 18.58
C ASP A 35 -16.90 -10.22 18.75
N GLY A 36 -16.64 -11.05 17.73
CA GLY A 36 -17.14 -12.39 17.52
C GLY A 36 -16.36 -13.43 18.30
N SER A 37 -16.24 -13.24 19.62
CA SER A 37 -15.52 -14.15 20.50
C SER A 37 -16.25 -15.50 20.63
N GLY A 38 -16.00 -16.42 19.69
CA GLY A 38 -16.20 -17.86 19.86
C GLY A 38 -17.61 -18.32 20.26
N GLU A 39 -18.62 -18.05 19.43
CA GLU A 39 -19.82 -18.92 19.39
C GLU A 39 -19.71 -19.87 18.19
N GLY A 40 -19.88 -21.17 18.43
CA GLY A 40 -19.37 -22.22 17.54
C GLY A 40 -20.19 -22.45 16.27
N MET A 41 -19.49 -22.85 15.19
CA MET A 41 -20.12 -23.40 13.98
C MET A 41 -20.75 -24.77 14.26
N THR A 42 -21.93 -24.76 14.86
CA THR A 42 -22.75 -25.96 15.07
C THR A 42 -24.21 -25.73 14.70
N THR A 43 -24.55 -25.98 13.44
CA THR A 43 -25.67 -26.87 13.05
C THR A 43 -25.71 -27.05 11.54
N ARG A 44 -26.19 -28.22 11.06
CA ARG A 44 -26.78 -28.29 9.72
C ARG A 44 -27.95 -27.31 9.68
N GLU A 45 -28.05 -26.46 8.66
CA GLU A 45 -29.25 -25.65 8.46
C GLU A 45 -30.49 -26.55 8.43
N ALA A 46 -31.50 -26.20 9.25
CA ALA A 46 -32.64 -27.07 9.56
C ALA A 46 -33.65 -27.14 8.40
N GLY A 47 -33.24 -27.74 7.29
CA GLY A 47 -34.01 -27.92 6.06
C GLY A 47 -33.21 -28.49 4.88
N ALA A 48 -31.88 -28.40 4.91
CA ALA A 48 -31.02 -28.88 3.82
C ALA A 48 -30.71 -30.39 3.96
N ASN A 49 -31.12 -31.18 2.96
CA ASN A 49 -30.75 -32.59 2.82
C ASN A 49 -29.35 -32.70 2.17
N TYR A 50 -28.31 -32.52 2.98
CA TYR A 50 -26.94 -32.83 2.58
C TYR A 50 -26.76 -34.33 2.33
N LEU A 51 -26.03 -34.67 1.26
CA LEU A 51 -25.45 -36.00 1.04
C LEU A 51 -24.25 -36.19 1.97
N ASP A 52 -24.07 -37.40 2.52
CA ASP A 52 -22.78 -37.85 3.05
C ASP A 52 -22.09 -38.86 2.12
N MET A 53 -20.90 -39.32 2.50
CA MET A 53 -20.11 -40.23 1.65
C MET A 53 -20.69 -41.65 1.53
N GLU A 54 -21.57 -42.09 2.43
CA GLU A 54 -22.28 -43.38 2.32
C GLU A 54 -23.43 -43.24 1.29
N ASP A 55 -24.13 -42.10 1.27
CA ASP A 55 -25.10 -41.77 0.20
C ASP A 55 -24.39 -41.70 -1.16
N VAL A 56 -23.28 -40.95 -1.25
CA VAL A 56 -22.49 -40.80 -2.48
C VAL A 56 -21.94 -42.13 -2.97
N SER A 57 -21.44 -42.99 -2.07
CA SER A 57 -20.99 -44.35 -2.44
C SER A 57 -22.15 -45.23 -2.91
N SER A 58 -23.34 -45.09 -2.32
CA SER A 58 -24.56 -45.77 -2.77
C SER A 58 -25.03 -45.29 -4.16
N MET A 59 -24.81 -44.02 -4.50
CA MET A 59 -25.11 -43.44 -5.81
C MET A 59 -24.06 -43.79 -6.88
N PHE A 60 -22.78 -43.88 -6.51
CA PHE A 60 -21.65 -44.08 -7.42
C PHE A 60 -20.73 -45.26 -7.01
N PRO A 61 -21.25 -46.49 -6.83
CA PRO A 61 -20.54 -47.60 -6.17
C PRO A 61 -19.34 -48.18 -6.94
N SER A 62 -19.17 -47.83 -8.22
CA SER A 62 -17.96 -48.14 -9.01
C SER A 62 -16.86 -47.08 -8.92
N THR A 63 -17.23 -45.86 -8.51
CA THR A 63 -16.38 -44.67 -8.48
C THR A 63 -15.91 -44.35 -7.07
N VAL A 64 -16.76 -44.57 -6.06
CA VAL A 64 -16.54 -44.18 -4.66
C VAL A 64 -16.59 -45.44 -3.80
N ILE A 65 -15.40 -45.96 -3.46
CA ILE A 65 -15.23 -47.26 -2.79
C ILE A 65 -14.81 -47.02 -1.34
N ARG A 66 -15.63 -47.47 -0.39
CA ARG A 66 -15.24 -47.47 1.03
C ARG A 66 -14.14 -48.50 1.28
N ASN A 67 -13.06 -48.08 1.92
CA ASN A 67 -11.90 -48.92 2.17
C ASN A 67 -11.41 -48.71 3.62
N GLY A 68 -12.11 -49.33 4.57
CA GLY A 68 -11.88 -49.12 5.99
C GLY A 68 -12.40 -47.75 6.46
N SER A 69 -11.48 -46.87 6.84
CA SER A 69 -11.77 -45.53 7.39
C SER A 69 -11.67 -44.39 6.37
N TYR A 70 -11.51 -44.71 5.07
CA TYR A 70 -11.37 -43.73 4.00
C TYR A 70 -12.12 -44.15 2.73
N TRP A 71 -12.25 -43.22 1.80
CA TRP A 71 -13.00 -43.34 0.55
C TRP A 71 -12.06 -43.23 -0.65
N ASP A 72 -11.96 -44.29 -1.44
CA ASP A 72 -11.17 -44.29 -2.68
C ASP A 72 -12.04 -43.83 -3.86
N ILE A 73 -11.63 -42.72 -4.49
CA ILE A 73 -12.30 -42.05 -5.60
C ILE A 73 -11.57 -42.42 -6.90
N THR A 74 -12.06 -43.42 -7.62
CA THR A 74 -11.36 -44.11 -8.72
C THR A 74 -11.49 -43.44 -10.09
N ALA A 75 -12.38 -42.46 -10.20
CA ALA A 75 -12.59 -41.60 -11.37
C ALA A 75 -13.28 -40.30 -10.94
N THR A 76 -13.36 -39.30 -11.82
CA THR A 76 -14.00 -38.00 -11.53
C THR A 76 -15.43 -38.17 -11.01
N LEU A 77 -15.67 -37.65 -9.80
CA LEU A 77 -16.98 -37.63 -9.15
C LEU A 77 -17.64 -36.28 -9.42
N THR A 78 -18.86 -36.27 -9.95
CA THR A 78 -19.64 -35.06 -10.19
C THR A 78 -21.00 -35.14 -9.48
N LEU A 79 -21.25 -34.24 -8.53
CA LEU A 79 -22.52 -34.14 -7.80
C LEU A 79 -23.37 -32.98 -8.33
N SER A 80 -24.65 -33.24 -8.56
CA SER A 80 -25.57 -32.33 -9.23
C SER A 80 -26.17 -31.29 -8.28
N ALA A 81 -26.61 -30.16 -8.84
CA ALA A 81 -27.08 -28.97 -8.12
C ALA A 81 -28.26 -29.16 -7.16
N ALA A 82 -28.91 -30.33 -7.15
CA ALA A 82 -30.05 -30.59 -6.29
C ALA A 82 -29.68 -31.02 -4.85
N GLN A 83 -28.42 -31.34 -4.58
CA GLN A 83 -28.00 -31.95 -3.31
C GLN A 83 -26.60 -31.44 -2.88
N PRO A 84 -26.49 -30.65 -1.80
CA PRO A 84 -25.21 -30.20 -1.27
C PRO A 84 -24.44 -31.36 -0.61
N LEU A 85 -23.11 -31.30 -0.59
CA LEU A 85 -22.24 -32.32 0.02
C LEU A 85 -21.84 -31.92 1.45
N TYR A 86 -21.91 -32.86 2.37
CA TYR A 86 -21.35 -32.73 3.73
C TYR A 86 -20.15 -33.66 3.91
N LEU A 87 -19.04 -33.11 4.41
CA LEU A 87 -17.87 -33.87 4.87
C LEU A 87 -17.62 -33.55 6.35
N GLY A 88 -17.52 -34.59 7.19
CA GLY A 88 -17.44 -34.48 8.64
C GLY A 88 -16.03 -34.68 9.23
N PRO A 89 -15.85 -34.46 10.54
CA PRO A 89 -14.52 -34.51 11.15
C PRO A 89 -13.84 -35.88 10.98
N GLY A 90 -12.67 -35.88 10.35
CA GLY A 90 -11.90 -37.09 10.06
C GLY A 90 -12.33 -37.86 8.80
N ASP A 91 -13.19 -37.32 7.93
CA ASP A 91 -13.43 -37.90 6.61
C ASP A 91 -12.17 -37.78 5.73
N VAL A 92 -11.76 -38.89 5.12
CA VAL A 92 -10.56 -38.99 4.28
C VAL A 92 -10.96 -39.50 2.89
N LEU A 93 -10.73 -38.69 1.85
CA LEU A 93 -11.03 -39.01 0.45
C LEU A 93 -9.73 -39.05 -0.37
N ARG A 94 -9.53 -40.12 -1.14
CA ARG A 94 -8.29 -40.39 -1.88
C ARG A 94 -8.54 -40.52 -3.37
N PHE A 95 -7.96 -39.64 -4.17
CA PHE A 95 -8.33 -39.43 -5.57
C PHE A 95 -7.33 -40.04 -6.56
N SER A 96 -7.83 -40.80 -7.53
CA SER A 96 -7.02 -41.27 -8.67
C SER A 96 -6.43 -40.10 -9.47
N GLU A 97 -5.31 -40.34 -10.15
CA GLU A 97 -4.61 -39.34 -10.97
C GLU A 97 -5.55 -38.70 -12.00
N GLY A 98 -5.58 -37.36 -12.05
CA GLY A 98 -6.47 -36.59 -12.92
C GLY A 98 -7.97 -36.64 -12.59
N SER A 99 -8.41 -37.28 -11.49
CA SER A 99 -9.82 -37.28 -11.07
C SER A 99 -10.18 -36.07 -10.22
N TYR A 100 -11.36 -35.49 -10.43
CA TYR A 100 -11.83 -34.28 -9.74
C TYR A 100 -12.97 -34.57 -8.76
N LEU A 101 -13.13 -33.74 -7.73
CA LEU A 101 -14.37 -33.58 -6.98
C LEU A 101 -15.13 -32.38 -7.52
N ASN A 102 -16.15 -32.63 -8.33
CA ASN A 102 -16.90 -31.62 -9.07
C ASN A 102 -18.28 -31.40 -8.43
N LEU A 103 -18.57 -30.20 -7.91
CA LEU A 103 -19.81 -29.90 -7.19
C LEU A 103 -20.59 -28.76 -7.86
N SER A 104 -21.85 -29.01 -8.22
CA SER A 104 -22.78 -27.99 -8.73
C SER A 104 -23.74 -27.45 -7.66
N ALA A 105 -23.57 -27.87 -6.40
CA ALA A 105 -24.27 -27.41 -5.20
C ALA A 105 -23.22 -27.08 -4.12
N PRO A 106 -23.53 -26.22 -3.14
CA PRO A 106 -22.58 -25.83 -2.09
C PRO A 106 -22.07 -27.04 -1.29
N VAL A 107 -20.84 -26.92 -0.78
CA VAL A 107 -20.24 -27.89 0.15
C VAL A 107 -20.26 -27.33 1.58
N LEU A 108 -20.49 -28.22 2.55
CA LEU A 108 -20.22 -28.00 3.96
C LEU A 108 -19.12 -28.96 4.41
N VAL A 109 -17.88 -28.49 4.39
CA VAL A 109 -16.73 -29.19 4.98
C VAL A 109 -16.61 -28.73 6.42
N ASN A 110 -16.85 -29.64 7.36
CA ASN A 110 -16.93 -29.36 8.79
C ASN A 110 -15.92 -30.24 9.54
N GLY A 111 -14.63 -29.96 9.32
CA GLY A 111 -13.53 -30.58 10.05
C GLY A 111 -13.34 -29.99 11.46
N THR A 112 -12.29 -30.44 12.15
CA THR A 112 -11.84 -29.88 13.44
C THR A 112 -10.32 -30.01 13.60
N GLU A 113 -9.72 -29.24 14.52
CA GLU A 113 -8.28 -29.33 14.85
C GLU A 113 -7.83 -30.78 15.14
N GLY A 114 -8.64 -31.55 15.86
CA GLY A 114 -8.38 -32.96 16.19
C GLY A 114 -8.83 -33.98 15.11
N GLY A 115 -9.38 -33.52 13.99
CA GLY A 115 -10.02 -34.34 12.98
C GLY A 115 -10.38 -33.51 11.74
N TYR A 116 -9.36 -33.15 10.97
CA TYR A 116 -9.50 -32.47 9.67
C TYR A 116 -10.26 -33.34 8.67
N VAL A 117 -10.85 -32.73 7.64
CA VAL A 117 -11.24 -33.44 6.42
C VAL A 117 -10.02 -33.47 5.50
N GLU A 118 -9.64 -34.63 4.96
CA GLU A 118 -8.41 -34.77 4.16
C GLU A 118 -8.71 -35.21 2.72
N LEU A 119 -8.33 -34.39 1.74
CA LEU A 119 -8.43 -34.66 0.30
C LEU A 119 -7.02 -34.79 -0.30
N LEU A 120 -6.65 -36.00 -0.72
CA LEU A 120 -5.28 -36.34 -1.14
C LEU A 120 -5.26 -37.28 -2.37
N PRO A 121 -4.14 -37.41 -3.10
CA PRO A 121 -4.05 -38.41 -4.16
C PRO A 121 -4.05 -39.84 -3.58
N LEU A 122 -4.57 -40.78 -4.38
CA LEU A 122 -4.60 -42.22 -4.11
C LEU A 122 -3.20 -42.86 -4.22
N VAL A 123 -2.29 -42.22 -4.95
CA VAL A 123 -0.88 -42.59 -5.09
C VAL A 123 -0.03 -41.39 -4.71
N GLU A 124 0.88 -41.57 -3.75
CA GLU A 124 1.76 -40.50 -3.29
C GLU A 124 2.62 -39.95 -4.45
N GLY A 125 2.60 -38.64 -4.64
CA GLY A 125 3.33 -37.95 -5.72
C GLY A 125 2.65 -37.92 -7.08
N SER A 126 1.43 -38.45 -7.26
CA SER A 126 0.60 -38.15 -8.42
C SER A 126 -0.34 -36.96 -8.14
N PHE A 127 -0.82 -36.31 -9.20
CA PHE A 127 -1.75 -35.18 -9.08
C PHE A 127 -3.19 -35.60 -9.35
N TRP A 128 -4.08 -35.30 -8.41
CA TRP A 128 -5.53 -35.36 -8.63
C TRP A 128 -6.06 -33.98 -9.03
N GLY A 129 -7.26 -33.91 -9.59
CA GLY A 129 -7.76 -32.73 -10.28
C GLY A 129 -8.05 -31.51 -9.39
N GLY A 130 -8.57 -31.73 -8.17
CA GLY A 130 -8.98 -30.67 -7.25
C GLY A 130 -10.45 -30.71 -6.82
N LEU A 131 -10.78 -29.91 -5.80
CA LEU A 131 -12.15 -29.56 -5.43
C LEU A 131 -12.63 -28.39 -6.30
N ASN A 132 -13.61 -28.64 -7.17
CA ASN A 132 -14.18 -27.65 -8.07
C ASN A 132 -15.63 -27.35 -7.69
N LEU A 133 -15.89 -26.11 -7.33
CA LEU A 133 -17.21 -25.56 -7.07
C LEU A 133 -17.66 -24.78 -8.31
N PHE A 134 -18.76 -25.20 -8.91
CA PHE A 134 -19.40 -24.52 -10.03
C PHE A 134 -20.91 -24.55 -9.81
N GLU A 135 -21.27 -23.96 -8.67
CA GLU A 135 -22.61 -23.92 -8.12
C GLU A 135 -23.54 -23.17 -9.08
N SER A 136 -24.69 -23.77 -9.42
CA SER A 136 -25.58 -23.21 -10.44
C SER A 136 -26.44 -22.03 -9.97
N ASP A 137 -26.39 -21.72 -8.67
CA ASP A 137 -27.10 -20.62 -8.03
C ASP A 137 -26.08 -19.71 -7.34
N PRO A 138 -25.92 -18.45 -7.78
CA PRO A 138 -24.92 -17.52 -7.24
C PRO A 138 -25.29 -16.97 -5.85
N SER A 139 -26.42 -17.37 -5.27
CA SER A 139 -26.76 -17.12 -3.86
C SER A 139 -26.39 -18.29 -2.92
N SER A 140 -25.76 -19.34 -3.46
CA SER A 140 -25.22 -20.45 -2.66
C SER A 140 -23.85 -20.10 -2.06
N VAL A 141 -23.62 -20.59 -0.84
CA VAL A 141 -22.39 -20.34 -0.06
C VAL A 141 -21.74 -21.67 0.28
N SER A 142 -20.55 -21.92 -0.26
CA SER A 142 -19.72 -23.04 0.19
C SER A 142 -18.94 -22.67 1.45
N ARG A 143 -19.00 -23.54 2.47
CA ARG A 143 -18.37 -23.35 3.80
C ARG A 143 -17.34 -24.44 4.05
N ILE A 144 -16.10 -24.04 4.33
CA ILE A 144 -14.95 -24.95 4.40
C ILE A 144 -14.11 -24.66 5.64
N SER A 145 -14.34 -25.44 6.71
CA SER A 145 -13.54 -25.36 7.95
C SER A 145 -12.66 -26.60 8.13
N HIS A 146 -11.39 -26.38 8.50
CA HIS A 146 -10.43 -27.45 8.79
C HIS A 146 -10.31 -28.50 7.67
N LEU A 147 -10.18 -28.01 6.43
CA LEU A 147 -9.88 -28.83 5.25
C LEU A 147 -8.36 -28.96 5.06
N LYS A 148 -7.87 -30.16 4.79
CA LYS A 148 -6.56 -30.42 4.20
C LYS A 148 -6.69 -30.81 2.75
N VAL A 149 -5.94 -30.14 1.88
CA VAL A 149 -5.74 -30.55 0.49
C VAL A 149 -4.26 -30.77 0.23
N SER A 150 -3.93 -31.89 -0.39
CA SER A 150 -2.56 -32.20 -0.82
C SER A 150 -2.54 -32.76 -2.24
N GLY A 151 -1.51 -32.41 -3.02
CA GLY A 151 -1.23 -33.06 -4.31
C GLY A 151 -2.32 -32.88 -5.37
N ALA A 152 -3.02 -31.74 -5.38
CA ALA A 152 -4.01 -31.43 -6.41
C ALA A 152 -3.38 -30.63 -7.57
N VAL A 153 -4.04 -30.58 -8.73
CA VAL A 153 -3.67 -29.62 -9.79
C VAL A 153 -4.04 -28.21 -9.32
N ILE A 154 -5.29 -28.02 -8.91
CA ILE A 154 -5.76 -26.85 -8.15
C ILE A 154 -6.37 -27.36 -6.85
N GLY A 155 -6.00 -26.82 -5.69
CA GLY A 155 -6.49 -27.31 -4.40
C GLY A 155 -8.01 -27.14 -4.26
N VAL A 156 -8.47 -25.89 -4.30
CA VAL A 156 -9.89 -25.51 -4.34
C VAL A 156 -10.12 -24.46 -5.42
N SER A 157 -11.20 -24.57 -6.18
CA SER A 157 -11.64 -23.53 -7.11
C SER A 157 -13.13 -23.24 -7.01
N THR A 158 -13.52 -21.97 -7.22
CA THR A 158 -14.91 -21.58 -7.52
C THR A 158 -14.98 -20.57 -8.66
N SER A 159 -16.15 -20.46 -9.28
CA SER A 159 -16.42 -19.56 -10.41
C SER A 159 -17.79 -18.88 -10.39
N THR A 160 -18.64 -19.18 -9.41
CA THR A 160 -20.04 -18.71 -9.39
C THR A 160 -20.65 -18.43 -8.01
N SER A 161 -20.04 -18.89 -6.92
CA SER A 161 -20.60 -18.86 -5.55
C SER A 161 -19.77 -18.03 -4.57
N ASP A 162 -20.41 -17.65 -3.46
CA ASP A 162 -19.71 -17.24 -2.24
C ASP A 162 -18.88 -18.40 -1.70
N ILE A 163 -17.71 -18.11 -1.15
CA ILE A 163 -16.87 -19.09 -0.46
C ILE A 163 -16.34 -18.51 0.85
N SER A 164 -16.52 -19.28 1.93
CA SER A 164 -15.93 -19.00 3.24
C SER A 164 -15.06 -20.18 3.64
N MET A 165 -13.76 -19.93 3.82
CA MET A 165 -12.75 -20.92 4.15
C MET A 165 -11.94 -20.51 5.37
N ASP A 166 -11.88 -21.37 6.39
CA ASP A 166 -11.19 -21.14 7.65
C ASP A 166 -10.34 -22.33 8.12
N HIS A 167 -9.29 -22.06 8.89
CA HIS A 167 -8.44 -23.04 9.59
C HIS A 167 -7.93 -24.19 8.69
N SER A 168 -7.75 -23.92 7.40
CA SER A 168 -7.50 -24.93 6.37
C SER A 168 -6.04 -24.95 5.93
N ASN A 169 -5.60 -26.02 5.27
CA ASN A 169 -4.21 -26.23 4.90
C ASN A 169 -4.10 -26.87 3.50
N ILE A 170 -3.56 -26.14 2.53
CA ILE A 170 -3.51 -26.53 1.11
C ILE A 170 -2.05 -26.59 0.66
N THR A 171 -1.58 -27.79 0.29
CA THR A 171 -0.15 -28.05 0.05
C THR A 171 0.16 -28.70 -1.30
N GLY A 172 1.33 -28.35 -1.83
CA GLY A 172 1.97 -29.09 -2.92
C GLY A 172 1.12 -29.22 -4.18
N CYS A 173 0.36 -28.18 -4.54
CA CYS A 173 -0.50 -28.21 -5.72
C CYS A 173 0.29 -27.89 -7.00
N GLU A 174 0.07 -28.63 -8.08
CA GLU A 174 0.80 -28.47 -9.36
C GLU A 174 0.70 -27.03 -9.88
N ARG A 175 -0.49 -26.43 -9.77
CA ARG A 175 -0.78 -25.10 -10.28
C ARG A 175 -1.17 -24.11 -9.19
N SER A 176 -2.24 -24.35 -8.42
CA SER A 176 -2.74 -23.33 -7.48
C SER A 176 -3.30 -23.90 -6.20
N GLY A 177 -3.10 -23.21 -5.07
CA GLY A 177 -3.76 -23.56 -3.82
C GLY A 177 -5.26 -23.26 -3.92
N ILE A 178 -5.60 -21.98 -4.15
CA ILE A 178 -6.96 -21.50 -4.36
C ILE A 178 -7.03 -20.74 -5.69
N GLU A 179 -8.06 -21.02 -6.52
CA GLU A 179 -8.30 -20.27 -7.75
C GLU A 179 -9.78 -19.88 -7.93
N ILE A 180 -10.06 -18.57 -7.87
CA ILE A 180 -11.39 -17.96 -7.95
C ILE A 180 -11.53 -17.26 -9.30
N ARG A 181 -12.48 -17.68 -10.15
CA ARG A 181 -12.64 -17.14 -11.52
C ARG A 181 -14.05 -16.64 -11.83
N GLY A 182 -14.24 -15.34 -11.66
CA GLY A 182 -15.46 -14.62 -12.01
C GLY A 182 -15.67 -14.32 -13.50
N PRO A 183 -16.62 -13.43 -13.85
CA PRO A 183 -17.14 -12.36 -13.01
C PRO A 183 -17.96 -12.85 -11.81
N LEU A 184 -17.56 -12.39 -10.62
CA LEU A 184 -18.35 -12.39 -9.40
C LEU A 184 -18.68 -10.92 -9.08
N ASP A 185 -19.94 -10.63 -8.79
CA ASP A 185 -20.41 -9.25 -8.56
C ASP A 185 -19.89 -8.71 -7.21
N GLU A 186 -19.99 -7.39 -6.98
CA GLU A 186 -19.56 -6.74 -5.72
C GLU A 186 -20.33 -7.22 -4.47
N GLY A 187 -21.42 -7.96 -4.66
CA GLY A 187 -22.18 -8.60 -3.58
C GLY A 187 -21.74 -10.02 -3.23
N THR A 188 -20.83 -10.63 -4.00
CA THR A 188 -20.31 -11.97 -3.74
C THR A 188 -19.08 -11.88 -2.83
N SER A 189 -19.05 -12.68 -1.76
CA SER A 189 -17.97 -12.70 -0.77
C SER A 189 -17.03 -13.89 -0.97
N VAL A 190 -15.74 -13.60 -0.88
CA VAL A 190 -14.65 -14.58 -0.94
C VAL A 190 -13.79 -14.38 0.30
N ASP A 191 -14.07 -15.16 1.34
CA ASP A 191 -13.47 -15.02 2.66
C ASP A 191 -12.50 -16.19 2.91
N ILE A 192 -11.21 -15.89 3.02
CA ILE A 192 -10.14 -16.86 3.23
C ILE A 192 -9.35 -16.45 4.48
N THR A 193 -9.43 -17.27 5.52
CA THR A 193 -9.11 -16.84 6.88
C THR A 193 -8.30 -17.91 7.63
N ASP A 194 -7.30 -17.51 8.43
CA ASP A 194 -6.51 -18.41 9.30
C ASP A 194 -6.01 -19.69 8.58
N THR A 195 -5.60 -19.55 7.31
CA THR A 195 -5.37 -20.67 6.37
C THR A 195 -3.92 -20.74 5.91
N ASP A 196 -3.36 -21.95 5.86
CA ASP A 196 -2.01 -22.25 5.34
C ASP A 196 -2.10 -22.65 3.86
N ILE A 197 -1.30 -22.00 3.00
CA ILE A 197 -1.18 -22.37 1.58
C ILE A 197 0.31 -22.48 1.23
N SER A 198 0.77 -23.65 0.78
CA SER A 198 2.21 -23.84 0.54
C SER A 198 2.59 -24.70 -0.68
N GLY A 199 3.77 -24.41 -1.25
CA GLY A 199 4.41 -25.24 -2.27
C GLY A 199 3.66 -25.34 -3.60
N CYS A 200 2.87 -24.31 -3.96
CA CYS A 200 2.02 -24.33 -5.15
C CYS A 200 2.75 -23.79 -6.40
N GLY A 201 2.73 -24.54 -7.50
CA GLY A 201 3.63 -24.30 -8.65
C GLY A 201 3.49 -22.95 -9.36
N TYR A 202 2.27 -22.40 -9.49
CA TYR A 202 2.04 -21.07 -10.06
C TYR A 202 1.53 -20.04 -9.05
N TYR A 203 0.48 -20.35 -8.27
CA TYR A 203 -0.17 -19.38 -7.36
C TYR A 203 -0.49 -20.00 -6.00
N GLY A 204 -0.28 -19.27 -4.90
CA GLY A 204 -0.96 -19.58 -3.65
C GLY A 204 -2.46 -19.32 -3.78
N ILE A 205 -2.82 -18.06 -4.01
CA ILE A 205 -4.18 -17.62 -4.33
C ILE A 205 -4.19 -16.91 -5.70
N HIS A 206 -5.11 -17.29 -6.59
CA HIS A 206 -5.41 -16.56 -7.83
C HIS A 206 -6.87 -16.07 -7.83
N LEU A 207 -7.05 -14.75 -7.85
CA LEU A 207 -8.35 -14.08 -7.92
C LEU A 207 -8.49 -13.41 -9.29
N GLN A 208 -9.50 -13.79 -10.07
CA GLN A 208 -9.76 -13.24 -11.40
C GLN A 208 -11.19 -12.74 -11.51
N LYS A 209 -11.39 -11.43 -11.72
CA LYS A 209 -12.71 -10.77 -11.82
C LYS A 209 -13.60 -10.97 -10.58
N VAL A 210 -13.06 -10.69 -9.41
CA VAL A 210 -13.74 -10.88 -8.12
C VAL A 210 -14.14 -9.54 -7.54
N GLY A 211 -15.44 -9.31 -7.34
CA GLY A 211 -15.99 -8.04 -6.85
C GLY A 211 -15.41 -7.61 -5.49
N SER A 212 -15.33 -8.55 -4.54
CA SER A 212 -14.63 -8.38 -3.24
C SER A 212 -14.02 -9.70 -2.77
N ALA A 213 -12.87 -9.64 -2.11
CA ALA A 213 -12.25 -10.79 -1.44
C ALA A 213 -11.48 -10.34 -0.20
N ASN A 214 -11.63 -11.08 0.90
CA ASN A 214 -10.95 -10.85 2.17
C ASN A 214 -9.96 -12.00 2.43
N VAL A 215 -8.69 -11.66 2.72
CA VAL A 215 -7.62 -12.63 3.00
C VAL A 215 -6.97 -12.29 4.35
N GLU A 216 -7.43 -12.95 5.39
CA GLU A 216 -7.06 -12.67 6.79
C GLU A 216 -6.14 -13.74 7.38
N ARG A 217 -5.13 -13.31 8.15
CA ARG A 217 -4.27 -14.16 9.00
C ARG A 217 -3.72 -15.41 8.30
N THR A 218 -3.53 -15.31 6.98
CA THR A 218 -3.24 -16.42 6.08
C THR A 218 -1.74 -16.50 5.83
N LEU A 219 -1.17 -17.70 5.79
CA LEU A 219 0.23 -17.93 5.46
C LEU A 219 0.34 -18.51 4.05
N ILE A 220 0.85 -17.72 3.11
CA ILE A 220 1.13 -18.18 1.75
C ILE A 220 2.64 -18.36 1.60
N SER A 221 3.13 -19.57 1.35
CA SER A 221 4.57 -19.82 1.31
C SER A 221 5.08 -20.75 0.21
N GLN A 222 6.31 -20.50 -0.28
CA GLN A 222 7.01 -21.37 -1.24
C GLN A 222 6.26 -21.59 -2.57
N CYS A 223 5.39 -20.65 -2.95
CA CYS A 223 4.62 -20.69 -4.20
C CYS A 223 5.36 -19.98 -5.35
N GLY A 224 4.96 -20.24 -6.60
CA GLY A 224 5.47 -19.50 -7.77
C GLY A 224 5.27 -17.99 -7.63
N THR A 225 4.01 -17.59 -7.51
CA THR A 225 3.57 -16.29 -7.00
C THR A 225 2.75 -16.52 -5.74
N GLY A 226 2.90 -15.67 -4.71
CA GLY A 226 2.10 -15.76 -3.48
C GLY A 226 0.62 -15.55 -3.76
N MET A 227 0.23 -14.31 -4.06
CA MET A 227 -1.13 -13.99 -4.50
C MET A 227 -1.15 -13.18 -5.79
N ARG A 228 -2.13 -13.48 -6.66
CA ARG A 228 -2.40 -12.73 -7.89
C ARG A 228 -3.85 -12.27 -7.97
N GLY A 229 -4.07 -10.96 -8.13
CA GLY A 229 -5.37 -10.34 -8.38
C GLY A 229 -5.45 -9.73 -9.77
N PHE A 230 -6.35 -10.25 -10.62
CA PHE A 230 -6.64 -9.69 -11.94
C PHE A 230 -8.07 -9.14 -12.00
N ALA A 231 -8.22 -7.82 -12.19
CA ALA A 231 -9.50 -7.12 -12.23
C ALA A 231 -10.40 -7.40 -11.00
N SER A 232 -9.82 -7.34 -9.79
CA SER A 232 -10.52 -7.65 -8.53
C SER A 232 -10.32 -6.56 -7.46
N THR A 233 -11.23 -6.50 -6.49
CA THR A 233 -11.03 -5.77 -5.22
C THR A 233 -10.60 -6.75 -4.13
N ILE A 234 -9.57 -6.42 -3.35
CA ILE A 234 -8.99 -7.33 -2.36
C ILE A 234 -8.63 -6.60 -1.06
N PHE A 235 -8.97 -7.21 0.07
CA PHE A 235 -8.57 -6.78 1.41
C PHE A 235 -7.66 -7.85 2.02
N ILE A 236 -6.53 -7.43 2.58
CA ILE A 236 -5.49 -8.31 3.12
C ILE A 236 -5.17 -7.82 4.54
N GLU A 237 -5.30 -8.68 5.55
CA GLU A 237 -5.03 -8.29 6.94
C GLU A 237 -4.27 -9.38 7.71
N GLY A 238 -3.19 -9.01 8.40
CA GLY A 238 -2.40 -9.94 9.22
C GLY A 238 -1.77 -11.12 8.45
N THR A 239 -1.70 -11.03 7.12
CA THR A 239 -1.34 -12.13 6.21
C THR A 239 0.15 -12.08 5.86
N SER A 240 0.77 -13.25 5.71
CA SER A 240 2.22 -13.39 5.53
C SER A 240 2.53 -14.14 4.23
N ILE A 241 3.19 -13.48 3.27
CA ILE A 241 3.56 -14.04 1.95
C ILE A 241 5.07 -14.28 1.91
N ARG A 242 5.50 -15.55 2.00
CA ARG A 242 6.89 -15.92 2.31
C ARG A 242 7.56 -16.81 1.26
N ASN A 243 8.82 -16.54 0.92
CA ASN A 243 9.62 -17.36 -0.01
C ASN A 243 8.92 -17.64 -1.36
N SER A 244 8.20 -16.66 -1.93
CA SER A 244 7.69 -16.83 -3.30
C SER A 244 8.83 -16.85 -4.31
N THR A 245 8.76 -17.70 -5.35
CA THR A 245 9.90 -17.96 -6.25
C THR A 245 9.96 -17.00 -7.45
N SER A 246 8.87 -16.28 -7.74
CA SER A 246 8.80 -15.27 -8.80
C SER A 246 8.25 -13.92 -8.31
N LEU A 247 7.09 -13.89 -7.64
CA LEU A 247 6.46 -12.64 -7.16
C LEU A 247 5.77 -12.86 -5.80
N GLY A 248 5.79 -11.87 -4.89
CA GLY A 248 4.98 -11.94 -3.67
C GLY A 248 3.50 -11.72 -3.96
N LEU A 249 3.15 -10.48 -4.30
CA LEU A 249 1.80 -10.01 -4.66
C LEU A 249 1.81 -9.41 -6.07
N SER A 250 0.89 -9.85 -6.92
CA SER A 250 0.76 -9.38 -8.31
C SER A 250 -0.65 -8.83 -8.57
N LEU A 251 -0.76 -7.52 -8.80
CA LEU A 251 -2.03 -6.82 -9.05
C LEU A 251 -2.05 -6.27 -10.48
N VAL A 252 -3.09 -6.61 -11.24
CA VAL A 252 -3.25 -6.22 -12.65
C VAL A 252 -4.70 -5.78 -12.89
N ASN A 253 -4.90 -4.49 -13.19
CA ASN A 253 -6.21 -3.83 -13.23
C ASN A 253 -7.02 -3.95 -11.92
N SER A 254 -6.35 -4.08 -10.77
CA SER A 254 -6.97 -4.43 -9.49
C SER A 254 -6.85 -3.32 -8.45
N ARG A 255 -7.66 -3.41 -7.39
CA ARG A 255 -7.56 -2.56 -6.21
C ARG A 255 -7.31 -3.42 -4.98
N ALA A 256 -6.35 -3.06 -4.15
CA ALA A 256 -6.10 -3.74 -2.89
C ALA A 256 -5.83 -2.78 -1.72
N THR A 257 -6.18 -3.24 -0.52
CA THR A 257 -5.68 -2.70 0.75
C THR A 257 -5.00 -3.83 1.49
N ALA A 258 -3.76 -3.62 1.95
CA ALA A 258 -3.05 -4.52 2.83
C ALA A 258 -2.71 -3.81 4.15
N THR A 259 -3.06 -4.43 5.27
CA THR A 259 -2.83 -3.95 6.63
C THR A 259 -2.09 -5.03 7.42
N ASP A 260 -1.10 -4.65 8.23
CA ASP A 260 -0.29 -5.56 9.05
C ASP A 260 0.23 -6.79 8.25
N THR A 261 0.55 -6.58 6.98
CA THR A 261 0.85 -7.64 6.01
C THR A 261 2.35 -7.73 5.78
N GLU A 262 2.88 -8.96 5.71
CA GLU A 262 4.31 -9.20 5.54
C GLU A 262 4.61 -9.85 4.19
N LEU A 263 5.58 -9.32 3.44
CA LEU A 263 6.07 -9.94 2.19
C LEU A 263 7.59 -10.07 2.22
N GLY A 264 8.12 -11.25 1.88
CA GLY A 264 9.57 -11.42 1.73
C GLY A 264 10.08 -12.84 1.98
N PRO A 265 11.32 -13.00 2.45
CA PRO A 265 11.87 -14.32 2.76
C PRO A 265 11.35 -14.83 4.12
N MET A 266 11.47 -16.14 4.34
CA MET A 266 11.59 -16.69 5.71
C MET A 266 12.95 -16.32 6.31
N THR A 267 13.05 -16.31 7.63
CA THR A 267 14.17 -15.71 8.38
C THR A 267 15.55 -16.20 7.93
N GLY A 268 16.42 -15.25 7.58
CA GLY A 268 17.83 -15.50 7.22
C GLY A 268 18.10 -15.82 5.74
N ALA A 269 17.08 -16.01 4.90
CA ALA A 269 17.26 -16.19 3.46
C ALA A 269 17.27 -14.85 2.69
N LEU A 270 17.96 -14.81 1.56
CA LEU A 270 17.71 -13.82 0.51
C LEU A 270 16.45 -14.24 -0.26
N SER A 271 15.51 -13.32 -0.49
CA SER A 271 14.33 -13.62 -1.31
C SER A 271 14.72 -13.63 -2.79
N ILE A 272 14.35 -14.70 -3.50
CA ILE A 272 14.64 -14.92 -4.92
C ILE A 272 13.56 -14.36 -5.86
N ALA A 273 12.46 -13.81 -5.31
CA ALA A 273 11.43 -13.17 -6.10
C ALA A 273 11.99 -11.99 -6.89
N GLN A 274 11.47 -11.77 -8.10
CA GLN A 274 11.79 -10.62 -8.90
C GLN A 274 11.30 -9.34 -8.21
N ASP A 275 10.01 -9.33 -7.84
CA ASP A 275 9.36 -8.21 -7.14
C ASP A 275 8.59 -8.78 -5.93
N GLN A 276 8.65 -8.16 -4.74
CA GLN A 276 7.71 -8.56 -3.68
C GLN A 276 6.29 -8.10 -4.02
N VAL A 277 6.14 -6.93 -4.64
CA VAL A 277 4.87 -6.40 -5.12
C VAL A 277 5.03 -5.92 -6.56
N LEU A 278 4.12 -6.33 -7.45
CA LEU A 278 4.01 -5.83 -8.82
C LEU A 278 2.63 -5.24 -9.05
N LEU A 279 2.56 -3.95 -9.38
CA LEU A 279 1.34 -3.22 -9.74
C LEU A 279 1.35 -2.87 -11.23
N VAL A 280 0.30 -3.26 -11.96
CA VAL A 280 0.09 -2.85 -13.36
C VAL A 280 -1.32 -2.28 -13.51
N ASN A 281 -1.43 -0.98 -13.84
CA ASN A 281 -2.70 -0.24 -13.87
C ASN A 281 -3.57 -0.54 -12.64
N SER A 282 -2.97 -0.54 -11.45
CA SER A 282 -3.58 -1.03 -10.20
C SER A 282 -3.40 -0.05 -9.05
N SER A 283 -4.29 -0.11 -8.06
CA SER A 283 -4.17 0.67 -6.83
C SER A 283 -3.90 -0.21 -5.63
N LEU A 284 -2.91 0.17 -4.79
CA LEU A 284 -2.56 -0.51 -3.56
C LEU A 284 -2.43 0.50 -2.42
N THR A 285 -3.14 0.24 -1.33
CA THR A 285 -2.88 0.86 -0.02
C THR A 285 -2.09 -0.12 0.85
N LEU A 286 -0.95 0.30 1.40
CA LEU A 286 -0.19 -0.39 2.44
C LEU A 286 -0.32 0.36 3.77
N ASN A 287 -0.74 -0.31 4.84
CA ASN A 287 -0.75 0.22 6.20
C ASN A 287 0.06 -0.72 7.10
N SER A 288 0.95 -0.19 7.96
CA SER A 288 1.69 -0.97 8.98
C SER A 288 2.37 -2.26 8.45
N SER A 289 2.72 -2.29 7.17
CA SER A 289 3.10 -3.53 6.46
C SER A 289 4.62 -3.60 6.25
N HIS A 290 5.18 -4.81 6.22
CA HIS A 290 6.63 -5.03 6.14
C HIS A 290 7.00 -5.80 4.87
N ILE A 291 7.76 -5.16 3.98
CA ILE A 291 8.23 -5.73 2.71
C ILE A 291 9.75 -5.89 2.75
N ARG A 292 10.26 -7.08 2.42
CA ARG A 292 11.69 -7.37 2.50
C ARG A 292 12.24 -8.19 1.33
N GLY A 293 13.35 -7.71 0.76
CA GLY A 293 14.13 -8.41 -0.25
C GLY A 293 13.50 -8.42 -1.65
N GLY A 294 13.99 -9.32 -2.51
CA GLY A 294 13.63 -9.39 -3.93
C GLY A 294 14.62 -8.60 -4.79
N LYS A 295 14.45 -8.64 -6.11
CA LYS A 295 15.22 -7.75 -6.99
C LYS A 295 14.77 -6.30 -6.76
N VAL A 296 13.45 -6.07 -6.84
CA VAL A 296 12.78 -4.82 -6.44
C VAL A 296 11.85 -5.11 -5.27
N GLY A 297 11.66 -4.15 -4.36
CA GLY A 297 10.64 -4.24 -3.31
C GLY A 297 9.22 -4.13 -3.90
N ILE A 298 8.89 -2.95 -4.44
CA ILE A 298 7.63 -2.68 -5.15
C ILE A 298 7.91 -2.15 -6.55
N SER A 299 7.32 -2.77 -7.58
CA SER A 299 7.36 -2.32 -8.97
C SER A 299 5.99 -1.77 -9.41
N CYS A 300 5.91 -0.47 -9.68
CA CYS A 300 4.71 0.25 -10.09
C CYS A 300 4.75 0.60 -11.59
N MET A 301 3.77 0.12 -12.35
CA MET A 301 3.72 0.30 -13.81
C MET A 301 2.39 0.87 -14.29
N SER A 302 2.46 1.77 -15.28
CA SER A 302 1.38 2.12 -16.20
C SER A 302 0.07 2.56 -15.51
N GLY A 303 0.06 3.77 -14.96
CA GLY A 303 -1.12 4.36 -14.31
C GLY A 303 -1.44 3.76 -12.94
N SER A 304 -0.46 3.14 -12.27
CA SER A 304 -0.66 2.59 -10.94
C SER A 304 -0.65 3.68 -9.86
N PHE A 305 -1.35 3.43 -8.76
CA PHE A 305 -1.40 4.30 -7.59
C PHE A 305 -1.00 3.53 -6.33
N LEU A 306 0.10 3.94 -5.70
CA LEU A 306 0.60 3.33 -4.47
C LEU A 306 0.46 4.34 -3.32
N ASN A 307 -0.30 3.98 -2.28
CA ASN A 307 -0.36 4.76 -1.05
C ASN A 307 0.18 3.91 0.10
N MET A 308 1.14 4.44 0.86
CA MET A 308 1.78 3.73 1.95
C MET A 308 1.78 4.59 3.20
N ASP A 309 1.33 4.05 4.33
CA ASP A 309 1.39 4.70 5.64
C ASP A 309 2.06 3.77 6.67
N ARG A 310 3.02 4.33 7.40
CA ARG A 310 3.74 3.71 8.54
C ARG A 310 4.21 2.28 8.28
N SER A 311 4.63 2.02 7.05
CA SER A 311 5.07 0.72 6.54
C SER A 311 6.59 0.72 6.30
N GLU A 312 7.18 -0.47 6.19
CA GLU A 312 8.61 -0.68 6.04
C GLU A 312 8.92 -1.41 4.72
N ILE A 313 9.94 -0.95 3.98
CA ILE A 313 10.47 -1.64 2.80
C ILE A 313 11.99 -1.73 2.93
N THR A 314 12.55 -2.94 2.95
CA THR A 314 14.00 -3.12 3.15
C THR A 314 14.69 -4.17 2.29
N SER A 315 16.02 -4.06 2.18
CA SER A 315 16.93 -5.09 1.66
C SER A 315 16.72 -5.51 0.20
N ALA A 316 16.12 -4.68 -0.67
CA ALA A 316 15.97 -5.00 -2.09
C ALA A 316 17.32 -4.92 -2.84
N PHE A 317 17.55 -5.81 -3.79
CA PHE A 317 18.84 -5.89 -4.50
C PHE A 317 19.10 -4.69 -5.43
N THR A 318 18.05 -4.11 -6.03
CA THR A 318 18.12 -2.83 -6.74
C THR A 318 17.30 -1.75 -6.01
N ASP A 319 16.05 -1.52 -6.40
CA ASP A 319 15.23 -0.43 -5.88
C ASP A 319 14.28 -0.93 -4.79
N LEU A 320 14.06 -0.13 -3.74
CA LEU A 320 12.98 -0.43 -2.78
C LEU A 320 11.60 -0.18 -3.44
N VAL A 321 11.46 0.91 -4.19
CA VAL A 321 10.28 1.22 -5.01
C VAL A 321 10.71 1.73 -6.39
N GLN A 322 10.32 1.01 -7.44
CA GLN A 322 10.48 1.45 -8.83
C GLN A 322 9.13 1.88 -9.42
N SER A 323 9.10 2.97 -10.18
CA SER A 323 7.87 3.60 -10.69
C SER A 323 8.00 4.04 -12.14
N SER A 324 7.03 3.68 -12.96
CA SER A 324 6.89 4.14 -14.34
C SER A 324 5.46 4.61 -14.63
N SER A 325 5.30 5.86 -15.06
CA SER A 325 4.03 6.51 -15.38
C SER A 325 2.97 6.33 -14.28
N SER A 326 3.35 6.54 -13.01
CA SER A 326 2.56 6.15 -11.83
C SER A 326 2.72 7.15 -10.66
N THR A 327 1.79 7.13 -9.70
CA THR A 327 1.79 8.05 -8.55
C THR A 327 2.00 7.31 -7.23
N ILE A 328 2.86 7.84 -6.36
CA ILE A 328 3.21 7.26 -5.05
C ILE A 328 2.98 8.29 -3.94
N HIS A 329 2.24 7.90 -2.89
CA HIS A 329 2.15 8.61 -1.62
C HIS A 329 2.82 7.77 -0.51
N ALA A 330 3.67 8.39 0.31
CA ALA A 330 4.50 7.71 1.32
C ALA A 330 4.54 8.49 2.65
N SER A 331 3.74 8.06 3.63
CA SER A 331 3.58 8.69 4.94
C SER A 331 4.28 7.87 6.03
N GLY A 332 5.20 8.47 6.79
CA GLY A 332 5.85 7.84 7.94
C GLY A 332 6.60 6.54 7.63
N MET A 333 7.11 6.38 6.41
CA MET A 333 7.71 5.13 5.93
C MET A 333 9.15 4.95 6.41
N LEU A 334 9.57 3.69 6.58
CA LEU A 334 11.00 3.34 6.67
C LEU A 334 11.44 2.63 5.38
N LEU A 335 12.39 3.23 4.66
CA LEU A 335 12.95 2.70 3.42
C LEU A 335 14.47 2.54 3.60
N SER A 336 14.97 1.30 3.74
CA SER A 336 16.41 1.08 3.97
C SER A 336 17.06 -0.12 3.29
N GLY A 337 18.32 0.05 2.87
CA GLY A 337 19.11 -1.01 2.25
C GLY A 337 18.64 -1.39 0.84
N GLY A 338 18.13 -0.44 0.05
CA GLY A 338 18.02 -0.59 -1.40
C GLY A 338 19.41 -0.48 -2.04
N GLY A 339 19.79 -1.45 -2.87
CA GLY A 339 21.11 -1.49 -3.50
C GLY A 339 21.36 -0.34 -4.49
N GLU A 340 20.35 0.08 -5.24
CA GLU A 340 20.44 1.15 -6.25
C GLU A 340 19.73 2.44 -5.78
N SER A 341 18.50 2.34 -5.26
CA SER A 341 17.76 3.48 -4.70
C SER A 341 16.71 3.09 -3.66
N ALA A 342 16.16 4.08 -2.94
CA ALA A 342 14.87 3.92 -2.25
C ALA A 342 13.70 4.15 -3.22
N PHE A 343 13.81 5.18 -4.07
CA PHE A 343 12.82 5.49 -5.11
C PHE A 343 13.50 5.71 -6.47
N HIS A 344 13.06 4.94 -7.47
CA HIS A 344 13.43 5.09 -8.88
C HIS A 344 12.18 5.51 -9.65
N LEU A 345 12.14 6.76 -10.12
CA LEU A 345 10.95 7.38 -10.70
C LEU A 345 11.16 7.74 -12.17
N VAL A 346 10.27 7.27 -13.06
CA VAL A 346 10.26 7.62 -14.49
C VAL A 346 8.85 8.04 -14.90
N ASP A 347 8.68 9.26 -15.42
CA ASP A 347 7.35 9.83 -15.75
C ASP A 347 6.34 9.77 -14.57
N SER A 348 6.84 9.91 -13.34
CA SER A 348 6.11 9.59 -12.11
C SER A 348 6.05 10.74 -11.11
N GLU A 349 5.11 10.64 -10.15
CA GLU A 349 4.92 11.63 -9.09
C GLU A 349 5.01 10.97 -7.69
N LEU A 350 5.85 11.55 -6.81
CA LEU A 350 6.04 11.11 -5.43
C LEU A 350 5.65 12.22 -4.44
N HIS A 351 4.78 11.91 -3.48
CA HIS A 351 4.52 12.72 -2.30
C HIS A 351 4.95 11.94 -1.05
N SER A 352 5.98 12.41 -0.36
CA SER A 352 6.53 11.77 0.85
C SER A 352 6.44 12.71 2.05
N SER A 353 5.93 12.23 3.18
CA SER A 353 5.81 13.00 4.42
C SER A 353 6.30 12.20 5.63
N GLY A 354 7.28 12.75 6.36
CA GLY A 354 7.82 12.14 7.58
C GLY A 354 8.50 10.77 7.39
N SER A 355 8.94 10.44 6.18
CA SER A 355 9.54 9.14 5.84
C SER A 355 11.06 9.16 5.90
N ASP A 356 11.68 8.10 6.43
CA ASP A 356 13.12 7.94 6.58
C ASP A 356 13.71 7.03 5.49
N LEU A 357 14.65 7.57 4.70
CA LEU A 357 15.35 6.92 3.59
C LEU A 357 16.82 6.70 4.00
N ILE A 358 17.10 5.54 4.59
CA ILE A 358 18.38 5.26 5.30
C ILE A 358 19.21 4.18 4.60
N GLY A 359 20.49 4.47 4.30
CA GLY A 359 21.43 3.43 3.84
C GLY A 359 21.10 2.89 2.43
N ASN A 360 20.74 3.77 1.50
CA ASN A 360 20.28 3.41 0.15
C ASN A 360 21.30 3.81 -0.92
N GLY A 361 21.35 3.06 -2.02
CA GLY A 361 22.30 3.29 -3.11
C GLY A 361 23.73 2.84 -2.78
N ALA A 362 23.93 1.93 -1.82
CA ALA A 362 25.25 1.40 -1.45
C ALA A 362 25.79 0.35 -2.45
N GLY A 363 25.39 0.44 -3.72
CA GLY A 363 25.74 -0.48 -4.81
C GLY A 363 27.21 -0.40 -5.24
N SER A 364 27.62 -1.35 -6.10
CA SER A 364 29.03 -1.50 -6.53
C SER A 364 29.20 -1.71 -8.05
N GLY A 365 28.39 -1.02 -8.85
CA GLY A 365 28.46 -0.99 -10.32
C GLY A 365 28.69 0.41 -10.90
N ASP A 366 28.72 0.52 -12.23
CA ASP A 366 29.04 1.75 -12.98
C ASP A 366 27.86 2.73 -13.16
N VAL A 367 26.91 2.77 -12.21
CA VAL A 367 25.69 3.60 -12.26
C VAL A 367 25.63 4.51 -11.03
N VAL A 368 25.18 5.75 -11.20
CA VAL A 368 25.00 6.71 -10.09
C VAL A 368 23.91 6.21 -9.15
N PHE A 369 24.28 5.86 -7.92
CA PHE A 369 23.36 5.26 -6.94
C PHE A 369 22.86 6.30 -5.93
N SER A 370 21.58 6.66 -6.04
CA SER A 370 21.00 7.74 -5.22
C SER A 370 19.78 7.30 -4.43
N SER A 371 19.59 7.84 -3.22
CA SER A 371 18.38 7.57 -2.41
C SER A 371 17.09 7.82 -3.21
N ILE A 372 17.04 8.88 -4.04
CA ILE A 372 15.99 9.07 -5.04
C ILE A 372 16.61 9.38 -6.41
N TYR A 373 16.33 8.52 -7.40
CA TYR A 373 16.62 8.75 -8.82
C TYR A 373 15.34 9.17 -9.56
N MET A 374 15.42 10.17 -10.44
CA MET A 374 14.27 10.69 -11.21
C MET A 374 14.60 10.99 -12.67
N GLU A 375 13.82 10.45 -13.62
CA GLU A 375 13.74 10.91 -15.02
C GLU A 375 12.32 11.43 -15.36
N SER A 376 12.23 12.63 -15.94
CA SER A 376 10.99 13.35 -16.29
C SER A 376 9.89 13.34 -15.20
N SER A 377 10.29 13.36 -13.93
CA SER A 377 9.44 13.07 -12.76
C SER A 377 9.35 14.24 -11.77
N ARG A 378 8.43 14.12 -10.80
CA ARG A 378 8.24 15.10 -9.72
C ARG A 378 8.23 14.44 -8.35
N ALA A 379 8.87 15.08 -7.38
CA ALA A 379 8.81 14.66 -5.98
C ALA A 379 8.59 15.83 -5.03
N PHE A 380 7.80 15.61 -4.00
CA PHE A 380 7.64 16.47 -2.83
C PHE A 380 8.01 15.68 -1.57
N LEU A 381 8.96 16.18 -0.79
CA LEU A 381 9.38 15.62 0.50
C LEU A 381 9.06 16.65 1.61
N GLU A 382 8.36 16.22 2.67
CA GLU A 382 8.09 17.04 3.86
C GLU A 382 8.46 16.31 5.15
N GLY A 383 9.52 16.77 5.83
CA GLY A 383 10.08 16.11 7.00
C GLY A 383 10.73 14.75 6.69
N GLY A 384 11.06 14.00 7.75
CA GLY A 384 11.82 12.75 7.63
C GLY A 384 13.30 12.97 7.36
N THR A 385 14.03 11.88 7.17
CA THR A 385 15.49 11.84 7.06
C THR A 385 15.94 11.20 5.74
N VAL A 386 16.96 11.75 5.09
CA VAL A 386 17.70 11.05 4.02
C VAL A 386 19.16 10.97 4.44
N ALA A 387 19.69 9.76 4.67
CA ALA A 387 21.03 9.58 5.22
C ALA A 387 21.67 8.24 4.82
N GLY A 388 23.00 8.17 4.82
CA GLY A 388 23.75 6.99 4.37
C GLY A 388 23.58 6.72 2.88
N SER A 389 23.46 7.75 2.06
CA SER A 389 23.31 7.62 0.61
C SER A 389 24.65 7.27 -0.04
N GLY A 390 24.70 6.24 -0.88
CA GLY A 390 25.96 5.68 -1.37
C GLY A 390 26.74 6.56 -2.35
N ASP A 391 26.09 7.15 -3.37
CA ASP A 391 26.70 8.14 -4.26
C ASP A 391 26.10 9.53 -4.00
N ALA A 392 24.77 9.66 -4.06
CA ALA A 392 24.07 10.92 -3.77
C ALA A 392 22.71 10.77 -3.06
N HIS A 393 22.20 11.83 -2.41
CA HIS A 393 20.80 11.78 -1.94
C HIS A 393 19.82 11.80 -3.13
N PHE A 394 20.07 12.67 -4.12
CA PHE A 394 19.14 12.95 -5.22
C PHE A 394 19.88 13.03 -6.55
N HIS A 395 19.40 12.31 -7.57
CA HIS A 395 19.87 12.43 -8.95
C HIS A 395 18.68 12.68 -9.89
N LEU A 396 18.67 13.86 -10.53
CA LEU A 396 17.51 14.39 -11.26
C LEU A 396 17.85 14.61 -12.74
N VAL A 397 17.04 14.05 -13.64
CA VAL A 397 17.11 14.22 -15.10
C VAL A 397 15.75 14.73 -15.59
N ASP A 398 15.69 15.93 -16.20
CA ASP A 398 14.43 16.57 -16.63
C ASP A 398 13.34 16.62 -15.52
N SER A 399 13.76 16.68 -14.25
CA SER A 399 12.92 16.39 -13.09
C SER A 399 12.91 17.51 -12.05
N ARG A 400 11.86 17.57 -11.21
CA ARG A 400 11.75 18.58 -10.14
C ARG A 400 11.48 17.97 -8.77
N ILE A 401 12.29 18.34 -7.78
CA ILE A 401 12.07 18.00 -6.38
C ILE A 401 11.82 19.27 -5.54
N THR A 402 10.90 19.17 -4.59
CA THR A 402 10.77 20.12 -3.48
C THR A 402 11.05 19.37 -2.18
N ILE A 403 11.96 19.89 -1.36
CA ILE A 403 12.43 19.27 -0.12
C ILE A 403 12.18 20.24 1.03
N SER A 404 11.31 19.88 1.96
CA SER A 404 10.82 20.82 2.98
C SER A 404 10.92 20.27 4.40
N ASN A 405 11.51 21.04 5.32
CA ASN A 405 11.67 20.70 6.74
C ASN A 405 12.32 19.32 7.02
N ALA A 406 13.05 18.74 6.07
CA ALA A 406 13.62 17.40 6.14
C ALA A 406 15.11 17.44 6.53
N THR A 407 15.58 16.38 7.19
CA THR A 407 16.98 16.24 7.61
C THR A 407 17.77 15.51 6.54
N LEU A 408 18.85 16.12 6.05
CA LEU A 408 19.83 15.50 5.17
C LEU A 408 21.07 15.14 5.99
N GLY A 409 21.40 13.85 6.03
CA GLY A 409 22.53 13.29 6.77
C GLY A 409 23.72 12.99 5.86
N GLU A 410 24.46 11.93 6.16
CA GLU A 410 25.66 11.55 5.39
C GLU A 410 25.34 11.10 3.96
N GLN A 411 26.11 11.58 2.99
CA GLN A 411 26.08 11.25 1.57
C GLN A 411 27.45 10.73 1.06
N GLY A 412 27.48 10.28 -0.20
CA GLY A 412 28.68 9.82 -0.89
C GLY A 412 29.52 10.97 -1.46
N ASN A 413 29.46 11.16 -2.78
CA ASN A 413 30.21 12.20 -3.48
C ASN A 413 29.45 13.53 -3.56
N ASP A 414 28.13 13.49 -3.76
CA ASP A 414 27.27 14.66 -3.97
C ASP A 414 26.04 14.61 -3.08
N ALA A 415 25.51 15.75 -2.64
CA ALA A 415 24.17 15.79 -2.05
C ALA A 415 23.08 15.80 -3.13
N LEU A 416 23.38 16.37 -4.31
CA LEU A 416 22.44 16.54 -5.42
C LEU A 416 23.15 16.56 -6.78
N ILE A 417 22.63 15.80 -7.74
CA ILE A 417 23.08 15.77 -9.15
C ILE A 417 21.94 16.20 -10.07
N LEU A 418 22.21 17.10 -11.03
CA LEU A 418 21.22 17.73 -11.91
C LEU A 418 21.58 17.64 -13.41
N ASP A 419 20.67 17.12 -14.23
CA ASP A 419 20.74 17.11 -15.71
C ASP A 419 19.41 17.57 -16.37
N ARG A 420 19.50 17.98 -17.65
CA ARG A 420 18.44 18.42 -18.58
C ARG A 420 17.50 19.50 -18.07
N GLY A 421 17.98 20.44 -17.25
CA GLY A 421 17.16 21.54 -16.73
C GLY A 421 16.34 21.18 -15.50
N SER A 422 16.77 20.15 -14.76
CA SER A 422 16.19 19.76 -13.48
C SER A 422 16.22 20.89 -12.44
N ALA A 423 15.32 20.80 -11.46
CA ALA A 423 15.23 21.80 -10.40
C ALA A 423 15.05 21.18 -9.00
N ALA A 424 15.73 21.76 -8.01
CA ALA A 424 15.55 21.41 -6.60
C ALA A 424 15.19 22.65 -5.78
N ASP A 425 14.09 22.57 -5.03
CA ASP A 425 13.57 23.65 -4.18
C ASP A 425 13.63 23.23 -2.70
N TYR A 426 14.62 23.73 -1.99
CA TYR A 426 14.84 23.49 -0.55
C TYR A 426 14.05 24.51 0.27
N VAL A 427 13.31 24.07 1.29
CA VAL A 427 12.44 24.92 2.13
C VAL A 427 12.63 24.59 3.61
N ASN A 428 13.24 25.48 4.40
CA ASN A 428 13.65 25.21 5.79
C ASN A 428 14.58 23.99 5.93
N VAL A 429 15.44 23.77 4.93
CA VAL A 429 16.48 22.73 4.91
C VAL A 429 17.82 23.43 4.72
N GLU A 430 18.90 22.89 5.30
CA GLU A 430 20.23 23.44 5.09
C GLU A 430 20.64 23.36 3.61
N THR A 431 21.50 24.28 3.18
CA THR A 431 22.01 24.31 1.80
C THR A 431 22.99 23.15 1.62
N PRO A 432 22.78 22.24 0.64
CA PRO A 432 23.75 21.19 0.34
C PRO A 432 25.11 21.78 0.00
N SER A 433 26.17 21.22 0.60
CA SER A 433 27.56 21.62 0.36
C SER A 433 28.05 21.24 -1.05
N ASP A 434 27.62 20.08 -1.52
CA ASP A 434 28.16 19.41 -2.70
C ASP A 434 27.03 19.17 -3.70
N VAL A 435 27.06 19.88 -4.83
CA VAL A 435 26.02 19.83 -5.88
C VAL A 435 26.67 19.83 -7.26
N THR A 436 26.44 18.75 -8.01
CA THR A 436 26.94 18.59 -9.38
C THR A 436 25.88 18.98 -10.40
N PHE A 437 26.26 19.87 -11.32
CA PHE A 437 25.46 20.32 -12.46
C PHE A 437 26.07 19.74 -13.74
N LEU A 438 25.29 18.94 -14.47
CA LEU A 438 25.70 18.35 -15.75
C LEU A 438 25.32 19.25 -16.96
N ASP A 439 24.60 20.34 -16.71
CA ASP A 439 24.18 21.34 -17.70
C ASP A 439 24.33 22.81 -17.20
N MET A 440 23.84 23.78 -17.97
CA MET A 440 23.86 25.22 -17.66
C MET A 440 22.46 25.85 -17.47
N ILE A 441 21.42 25.04 -17.27
CA ILE A 441 20.00 25.44 -17.23
C ILE A 441 19.26 24.93 -15.97
N SER A 442 19.80 23.91 -15.29
CA SER A 442 19.33 23.38 -14.02
C SER A 442 19.52 24.40 -12.88
N VAL A 443 18.66 24.35 -11.86
CA VAL A 443 18.59 25.38 -10.80
C VAL A 443 18.32 24.80 -9.42
N VAL A 444 19.05 25.28 -8.41
CA VAL A 444 18.70 25.09 -6.99
C VAL A 444 18.15 26.40 -6.40
N ARG A 445 17.05 26.30 -5.65
CA ARG A 445 16.45 27.40 -4.88
C ARG A 445 16.44 27.01 -3.41
N HIS A 446 16.73 27.97 -2.54
CA HIS A 446 16.73 27.79 -1.09
C HIS A 446 15.79 28.81 -0.47
N SER A 447 14.81 28.36 0.30
CA SER A 447 13.80 29.24 0.89
C SER A 447 13.71 29.03 2.40
N ILE A 448 13.56 30.12 3.14
CA ILE A 448 13.48 30.09 4.61
C ILE A 448 12.18 30.77 5.04
N THR A 449 11.39 30.07 5.85
CA THR A 449 10.20 30.61 6.51
C THR A 449 10.59 31.34 7.78
N CYS A 450 10.56 32.67 7.75
CA CYS A 450 10.88 33.54 8.87
C CYS A 450 9.62 34.17 9.50
N GLU A 451 9.76 34.82 10.65
CA GLU A 451 8.79 35.79 11.14
C GLU A 451 9.44 37.18 11.11
N ILE A 452 8.85 38.09 10.34
CA ILE A 452 9.27 39.48 10.30
C ILE A 452 8.52 40.23 11.40
N ARG A 453 9.24 41.00 12.22
CA ARG A 453 8.69 41.76 13.34
C ARG A 453 8.95 43.25 13.18
N ALA A 454 7.92 44.06 13.39
CA ALA A 454 8.02 45.51 13.46
C ALA A 454 8.08 45.95 14.94
N VAL A 455 9.07 46.76 15.29
CA VAL A 455 9.25 47.31 16.63
C VAL A 455 9.49 48.83 16.59
N ASP A 456 9.05 49.52 17.62
CA ASP A 456 9.32 50.94 17.82
C ASP A 456 10.82 51.13 18.11
N TYR A 457 11.52 51.89 17.27
CA TYR A 457 12.97 52.06 17.34
C TYR A 457 13.46 52.67 18.67
N ALA A 458 12.63 53.47 19.35
CA ALA A 458 13.02 54.15 20.58
C ALA A 458 12.75 53.32 21.85
N THR A 459 11.88 52.31 21.78
CA THR A 459 11.39 51.57 22.96
C THR A 459 11.44 50.05 22.84
N GLY A 460 11.68 49.50 21.64
CA GLY A 460 11.58 48.07 21.35
C GLY A 460 10.15 47.52 21.40
N THR A 461 9.13 48.37 21.54
CA THR A 461 7.73 47.94 21.70
C THR A 461 7.20 47.34 20.38
N PRO A 462 6.58 46.14 20.39
CA PRO A 462 6.01 45.55 19.17
C PRO A 462 4.89 46.39 18.56
N LEU A 463 4.85 46.50 17.23
CA LEU A 463 3.97 47.39 16.51
C LEU A 463 2.89 46.63 15.71
N GLN A 464 1.63 46.86 16.03
CA GLN A 464 0.48 46.26 15.34
C GLN A 464 0.08 47.06 14.08
N ASN A 465 -0.45 46.38 13.06
CA ASN A 465 -0.95 46.92 11.79
C ASN A 465 0.13 47.65 10.94
N VAL A 466 1.41 47.33 11.14
CA VAL A 466 2.49 47.78 10.25
C VAL A 466 2.44 46.92 8.99
N GLN A 467 2.39 47.56 7.84
CA GLN A 467 2.53 46.89 6.55
C GLN A 467 4.00 46.60 6.28
N ILE A 468 4.33 45.31 6.20
CA ILE A 468 5.65 44.81 5.82
C ILE A 468 5.58 44.38 4.36
N GLU A 469 6.51 44.89 3.58
CA GLU A 469 6.72 44.51 2.19
C GLU A 469 8.11 43.89 2.03
N VAL A 470 8.17 42.69 1.46
CA VAL A 470 9.41 42.00 1.08
C VAL A 470 9.53 42.04 -0.44
N ARG A 471 10.68 42.49 -0.94
CA ARG A 471 10.99 42.51 -2.38
C ARG A 471 12.19 41.66 -2.72
N ASN A 472 12.15 41.06 -3.91
CA ASN A 472 13.28 40.34 -4.51
C ASN A 472 14.35 41.31 -5.06
N ARG A 473 15.36 40.73 -5.71
CA ARG A 473 16.49 41.45 -6.32
C ARG A 473 16.08 42.37 -7.48
N GLU A 474 15.01 42.07 -8.21
CA GLU A 474 14.45 42.94 -9.25
C GLU A 474 13.59 44.09 -8.68
N GLY A 475 13.30 44.07 -7.37
CA GLY A 475 12.44 45.05 -6.70
C GLY A 475 10.95 44.69 -6.75
N GLU A 476 10.59 43.49 -7.19
CA GLU A 476 9.23 42.98 -7.21
C GLU A 476 8.79 42.50 -5.82
N THR A 477 7.54 42.78 -5.44
CA THR A 477 6.97 42.38 -4.16
C THR A 477 6.70 40.86 -4.11
N VAL A 478 7.55 40.10 -3.41
CA VAL A 478 7.36 38.64 -3.21
C VAL A 478 6.48 38.32 -2.02
N ALA A 479 6.42 39.19 -1.00
CA ALA A 479 5.46 39.05 0.09
C ALA A 479 5.00 40.42 0.61
N MET A 480 3.71 40.50 0.97
CA MET A 480 3.12 41.65 1.63
C MET A 480 2.24 41.16 2.79
N LYS A 481 2.50 41.66 4.00
CA LYS A 481 1.83 41.23 5.25
C LYS A 481 1.51 42.45 6.12
N GLN A 482 0.63 42.26 7.10
CA GLN A 482 0.43 43.20 8.21
C GLN A 482 0.78 42.52 9.53
N THR A 483 1.32 43.28 10.47
CA THR A 483 1.72 42.76 11.79
C THR A 483 0.53 42.62 12.75
N GLY A 484 0.51 41.51 13.48
CA GLY A 484 -0.46 41.25 14.55
C GLY A 484 -0.18 42.03 15.84
N SER A 485 -0.94 41.75 16.90
CA SER A 485 -0.76 42.37 18.23
C SER A 485 0.59 42.02 18.89
N SER A 486 1.30 41.00 18.41
CA SER A 486 2.67 40.63 18.79
C SER A 486 3.76 41.41 18.03
N GLY A 487 3.39 42.29 17.10
CA GLY A 487 4.31 42.96 16.17
C GLY A 487 4.86 42.05 15.06
N GLY A 488 4.55 40.75 15.05
CA GLY A 488 4.97 39.80 14.02
C GLY A 488 3.99 39.68 12.85
N THR A 489 4.50 39.38 11.66
CA THR A 489 3.71 39.12 10.42
C THR A 489 3.10 37.72 10.36
N GLY A 490 3.45 36.84 11.30
CA GLY A 490 3.38 35.39 11.07
C GLY A 490 4.40 34.95 10.00
N PRO A 491 4.32 33.69 9.52
CA PRO A 491 5.31 33.13 8.60
C PRO A 491 5.34 33.85 7.24
N VAL A 492 6.56 34.12 6.79
CA VAL A 492 6.91 34.69 5.48
C VAL A 492 7.99 33.83 4.84
N LEU A 493 7.76 33.34 3.62
CA LEU A 493 8.77 32.65 2.84
C LEU A 493 9.74 33.67 2.24
N LEU A 494 11.04 33.51 2.48
CA LEU A 494 12.10 34.29 1.87
C LEU A 494 12.90 33.39 0.92
N GLU A 495 12.82 33.69 -0.38
CA GLU A 495 13.53 32.93 -1.43
C GLU A 495 14.97 33.45 -1.63
N MET A 496 15.92 32.52 -1.74
CA MET A 496 17.31 32.73 -2.10
C MET A 496 17.65 31.86 -3.31
N TYR A 497 18.27 32.46 -4.33
CA TYR A 497 18.51 31.80 -5.61
C TYR A 497 19.98 31.44 -5.77
N THR A 498 20.27 30.15 -5.98
CA THR A 498 21.64 29.63 -6.11
C THR A 498 21.79 28.88 -7.43
N ASN A 499 22.00 29.61 -8.52
CA ASN A 499 22.49 29.04 -9.77
C ASN A 499 24.02 29.24 -9.83
N THR A 500 24.77 28.14 -9.76
CA THR A 500 26.25 28.12 -9.79
C THR A 500 26.82 27.83 -11.18
N SER A 501 26.03 27.27 -12.10
CA SER A 501 26.47 26.94 -13.48
C SER A 501 26.94 28.18 -14.25
N VAL A 502 26.30 29.31 -13.99
CA VAL A 502 26.83 30.65 -14.24
C VAL A 502 27.43 31.15 -12.93
N MET A 503 28.68 31.64 -12.92
CA MET A 503 29.42 32.06 -11.71
C MET A 503 28.78 33.28 -10.99
N THR A 504 27.64 33.04 -10.34
CA THR A 504 26.72 34.04 -9.82
C THR A 504 26.13 33.54 -8.51
N MET A 505 26.97 33.45 -7.48
CA MET A 505 26.50 33.47 -6.09
C MET A 505 25.64 34.72 -5.89
N SER A 506 24.31 34.59 -5.99
CA SER A 506 23.39 35.69 -5.74
C SER A 506 23.18 35.87 -4.24
N ASN A 507 24.26 36.21 -3.54
CA ASN A 507 24.20 36.70 -2.17
C ASN A 507 23.16 37.82 -2.10
N LEU A 508 22.26 37.68 -1.12
CA LEU A 508 21.03 38.45 -0.93
C LEU A 508 21.09 39.93 -1.33
N PRO A 509 20.09 40.36 -2.11
CA PRO A 509 19.40 41.60 -1.78
C PRO A 509 17.88 41.37 -1.73
N LEU A 510 17.41 40.87 -0.58
CA LEU A 510 16.01 41.04 -0.18
C LEU A 510 15.89 42.42 0.49
N SER A 511 15.03 43.30 -0.01
CA SER A 511 14.68 44.52 0.74
C SER A 511 13.40 44.26 1.53
N VAL A 512 13.52 44.18 2.85
CA VAL A 512 12.37 44.19 3.76
C VAL A 512 12.10 45.62 4.18
N THR A 513 10.93 46.14 3.83
CA THR A 513 10.54 47.53 4.07
C THR A 513 9.21 47.62 4.80
N ALA A 514 9.19 48.31 5.95
CA ALA A 514 7.95 48.79 6.55
C ALA A 514 7.50 50.05 5.80
N VAL A 515 6.22 50.12 5.41
CA VAL A 515 5.69 51.23 4.59
C VAL A 515 5.36 52.48 5.45
N ARG A 516 6.12 52.73 6.53
CA ARG A 516 5.91 53.88 7.43
C ARG A 516 7.08 54.14 8.39
N ASP A 517 7.52 55.39 8.46
CA ASP A 517 8.31 55.91 9.60
C ASP A 517 7.45 56.02 10.87
N PRO A 518 8.05 55.98 12.09
CA PRO A 518 9.48 55.84 12.40
C PRO A 518 9.76 54.52 13.13
N TYR A 519 9.91 53.42 12.38
CA TYR A 519 9.91 52.06 12.92
C TYR A 519 11.09 51.23 12.43
N GLU A 520 11.57 50.29 13.26
CA GLU A 520 12.61 49.34 12.90
C GLU A 520 11.98 47.97 12.59
N VAL A 521 12.55 47.26 11.60
CA VAL A 521 12.11 45.92 11.20
C VAL A 521 13.22 44.94 11.52
N SER A 522 12.93 43.98 12.39
CA SER A 522 13.81 42.84 12.64
C SER A 522 13.26 41.59 11.94
N VAL A 523 14.15 40.84 11.28
CA VAL A 523 13.85 39.53 10.72
C VAL A 523 14.30 38.50 11.75
N GLY A 524 13.35 37.79 12.36
CA GLY A 524 13.64 36.60 13.16
C GLY A 524 13.51 35.36 12.29
N THR A 525 14.52 34.49 12.28
CA THR A 525 14.29 33.08 12.01
C THR A 525 13.25 32.57 13.02
N ILE A 526 12.29 31.77 12.55
CA ILE A 526 11.44 31.02 13.48
C ILE A 526 12.29 29.87 13.98
N GLU A 527 12.97 30.06 15.12
CA GLU A 527 13.56 28.96 15.89
C GLU A 527 12.45 28.08 16.45
N LYS A 528 11.87 27.24 15.58
CA LYS A 528 11.49 25.88 15.97
C LYS A 528 12.78 25.07 15.97
N ASP A 529 13.06 24.41 17.10
CA ASP A 529 14.28 23.65 17.36
C ASP A 529 14.76 22.82 16.14
N LEU A 530 15.78 23.32 15.43
CA LEU A 530 16.64 22.49 14.59
C LEU A 530 17.59 21.73 15.53
N ARG A 531 17.36 20.42 15.65
CA ARG A 531 18.06 19.47 16.52
C ARG A 531 18.09 18.09 15.89
#